data_AF-A0A4P7SMY4-F1
#
_entry.id   AF-A0A4P7SMY4-F1
#
_cell.length_a   1.000
_cell.length_b   1.000
_cell.length_c   1.000
_cell.angle_alpha   90.00
_cell.angle_beta   90.00
_cell.angle_gamma   90.00
#
_symmetry.space_group_name_H-M   'P 1'
#
loop_
_entity.id
_entity.type
_entity.pdbx_description
1 polymer ?
#
loop_
_entity_poly.entity_id
_entity_poly.type
_entity_poly.pdbx_seq_one_letter_code
_entity_poly.pdbx_strand_id
1 'polypeptide(L)'
;MSQPAAASGQTGTVVRSRVVTRILKNPMGLAAIIILAVMVLLAVLANVLAPFDPNFANIGKSLATPDTSNILGTDSVGRDVWSRLVFGARTTLLSALLCAAVAIGIGLPAGLIAGYYGGKFDSAANWVVNILMSLPGIIVLLTVRAAFGPSVWISMIAFGILISPGYFRLTRTSVQAVRNELYVDAARVAGLSDASIISRHIFSVVRAPIIIQTAMVCGVAIAIQSGLEFLGLGDPTIATWGVMLSEGFKNVYLNPTLLLWPALAIGLSIGGLVLLGNAVRDALEDGIKFKARKKLPAPAGTATDRTTAEPTTRASRKSVAAVELGTEHHLVKVSHLGVGYPQADGSIKKVVDDVSFHVDRGEVLGIVGESGSGKSQTAFSILGLLPDNARIVAGSIQFDGTYTVAPGDERVNQGRLSPLRGKRISYIPQEPMSNLDPAFTVGSQLVTPMMRVLGSSKYEARKRALKLLSDVGIANPERTFNAYPHEVSGGMAQRVLIAGAISCEPDLIIADEPTTALDVTVQAEVLDLIRDLQRRLNVGVILVTHNFGVVADLCDRVVVMQNGRLVEEGPVREILRDPKDIYTRTLLASMLEGKEPMSMLVSATSQGAAS
;
A
#
# COMPACT_ATOMS: atom_id res chain seq x y z
N MET A 1 -12.32 -42.61 -15.29
CA MET A 1 -11.36 -41.87 -16.12
C MET A 1 -12.05 -40.64 -16.68
N SER A 2 -12.10 -39.58 -15.89
CA SER A 2 -12.66 -38.27 -16.23
C SER A 2 -11.51 -37.36 -16.63
N GLN A 3 -11.58 -36.81 -17.85
CA GLN A 3 -10.59 -35.84 -18.35
C GLN A 3 -10.59 -34.59 -17.44
N PRO A 4 -9.42 -34.04 -17.07
CA PRO A 4 -9.37 -32.79 -16.32
C PRO A 4 -9.78 -31.62 -17.21
N ALA A 5 -10.74 -30.84 -16.74
CA ALA A 5 -11.14 -29.59 -17.36
C ALA A 5 -9.93 -28.64 -17.43
N ALA A 6 -9.55 -28.22 -18.63
CA ALA A 6 -8.52 -27.22 -18.84
C ALA A 6 -8.92 -25.90 -18.17
N ALA A 7 -8.26 -25.56 -17.07
CA ALA A 7 -8.39 -24.26 -16.43
C ALA A 7 -7.85 -23.18 -17.36
N SER A 8 -8.74 -22.41 -17.97
CA SER A 8 -8.40 -21.23 -18.76
C SER A 8 -7.86 -20.14 -17.82
N GLY A 9 -6.54 -20.09 -17.64
CA GLY A 9 -5.87 -18.95 -17.03
C GLY A 9 -6.23 -17.68 -17.79
N GLN A 10 -6.88 -16.73 -17.10
CA GLN A 10 -7.24 -15.44 -17.69
C GLN A 10 -5.96 -14.63 -17.97
N THR A 11 -5.42 -14.80 -19.17
CA THR A 11 -4.33 -13.98 -19.73
C THR A 11 -4.89 -12.64 -20.21
N GLY A 12 -5.42 -11.84 -19.27
CA GLY A 12 -5.79 -10.45 -19.52
C GLY A 12 -4.54 -9.57 -19.45
N THR A 13 -4.19 -8.89 -20.55
CA THR A 13 -3.23 -7.78 -20.50
C THR A 13 -3.82 -6.64 -19.69
N VAL A 14 -3.33 -6.42 -18.46
CA VAL A 14 -3.64 -5.21 -17.69
C VAL A 14 -2.94 -4.05 -18.38
N VAL A 15 -3.69 -3.29 -19.16
CA VAL A 15 -3.18 -2.09 -19.83
C VAL A 15 -3.03 -1.00 -18.78
N ARG A 16 -1.79 -0.58 -18.53
CA ARG A 16 -1.47 0.62 -17.74
C ARG A 16 -2.15 1.83 -18.37
N SER A 17 -3.22 2.29 -17.77
CA SER A 17 -3.76 3.62 -18.05
C SER A 17 -3.33 4.52 -16.90
N ARG A 18 -2.58 5.58 -17.20
CA ARG A 18 -2.32 6.66 -16.22
C ARG A 18 -3.67 7.15 -15.67
N VAL A 19 -3.72 7.62 -14.43
CA VAL A 19 -4.95 8.14 -13.80
C VAL A 19 -5.68 9.12 -14.73
N VAL A 20 -4.93 10.03 -15.36
CA VAL A 20 -5.43 10.96 -16.39
C VAL A 20 -6.15 10.24 -17.53
N THR A 21 -5.58 9.14 -18.03
CA THR A 21 -6.18 8.33 -19.10
C THR A 21 -7.43 7.58 -18.63
N ARG A 22 -7.53 7.21 -17.34
CA ARG A 22 -8.75 6.61 -16.78
C ARG A 22 -9.87 7.63 -16.68
N ILE A 23 -9.55 8.83 -16.20
CA ILE A 23 -10.51 9.94 -16.09
C ILE A 23 -11.04 10.32 -17.48
N LEU A 24 -10.17 10.44 -18.49
CA LEU A 24 -10.57 10.77 -19.87
C LEU A 24 -11.42 9.66 -20.53
N LYS A 25 -11.28 8.40 -20.10
CA LYS A 25 -12.10 7.28 -20.59
C LYS A 25 -13.41 7.13 -19.83
N ASN A 26 -13.54 7.74 -18.65
CA ASN A 26 -14.79 7.79 -17.91
C ASN A 26 -15.68 8.89 -18.53
N PRO A 27 -16.91 8.58 -19.00
CA PRO A 27 -17.78 9.58 -19.62
C PRO A 27 -18.08 10.76 -18.69
N MET A 28 -18.25 10.52 -17.38
CA MET A 28 -18.46 11.58 -16.40
C MET A 28 -17.20 12.43 -16.19
N GLY A 29 -16.02 11.78 -16.18
CA GLY A 29 -14.74 12.47 -16.07
C GLY A 29 -14.43 13.35 -17.28
N LEU A 30 -14.72 12.86 -18.48
CA LEU A 30 -14.56 13.64 -19.72
C LEU A 30 -15.52 14.83 -19.75
N ALA A 31 -16.79 14.63 -19.41
CA ALA A 31 -17.77 15.72 -19.33
C ALA A 31 -17.34 16.80 -18.34
N ALA A 32 -16.88 16.40 -17.15
CA ALA A 32 -16.37 17.32 -16.13
C ALA A 32 -15.17 18.15 -16.64
N ILE A 33 -14.21 17.49 -17.28
CA ILE A 33 -13.03 18.17 -17.86
C ILE A 33 -13.45 19.16 -18.94
N ILE A 34 -14.35 18.78 -19.84
CA ILE A 34 -14.83 19.67 -20.91
C ILE A 34 -15.50 20.92 -20.31
N ILE A 35 -16.43 20.72 -19.36
CA ILE A 35 -17.14 21.82 -18.72
C ILE A 35 -16.14 22.78 -18.05
N LEU A 36 -15.24 22.26 -17.20
CA LEU A 36 -14.27 23.10 -16.50
C LEU A 36 -13.26 23.75 -17.44
N ALA A 37 -12.84 23.06 -18.50
CA ALA A 37 -11.95 23.63 -19.52
C ALA A 37 -12.61 24.81 -20.23
N VAL A 38 -13.90 24.71 -20.57
CA VAL A 38 -14.66 25.83 -21.14
C VAL A 38 -14.73 26.99 -20.15
N MET A 39 -15.05 26.74 -18.87
CA MET A 39 -15.13 27.80 -17.87
C MET A 39 -13.78 28.50 -17.64
N VAL A 40 -12.68 27.73 -17.60
CA VAL A 40 -11.32 28.27 -17.48
C VAL A 40 -10.93 29.05 -18.74
N LEU A 41 -11.29 28.56 -19.93
CA LEU A 41 -11.02 29.25 -21.18
C LEU A 41 -11.73 30.60 -21.25
N LEU A 42 -13.01 30.65 -20.86
CA LEU A 42 -13.76 31.90 -20.72
C LEU A 42 -13.06 32.86 -19.76
N ALA A 43 -12.66 32.39 -18.58
CA ALA A 43 -11.97 33.20 -17.58
C ALA A 43 -10.62 33.75 -18.07
N VAL A 44 -9.79 32.92 -18.71
CA VAL A 44 -8.46 33.32 -19.20
C VAL A 44 -8.59 34.29 -20.37
N LEU A 45 -9.42 33.96 -21.35
CA LEU A 45 -9.60 34.75 -22.57
C LEU A 45 -10.60 35.91 -22.43
N ALA A 46 -10.98 36.30 -21.20
CA ALA A 46 -11.99 37.35 -21.00
C ALA A 46 -11.69 38.66 -21.72
N ASN A 47 -10.42 39.08 -21.77
CA ASN A 47 -10.01 40.32 -22.45
C ASN A 47 -10.19 40.27 -23.97
N VAL A 48 -10.26 39.07 -24.55
CA VAL A 48 -10.42 38.84 -26.00
C VAL A 48 -11.88 38.54 -26.35
N LEU A 49 -12.58 37.82 -25.48
CA LEU A 49 -13.96 37.38 -25.70
C LEU A 49 -15.01 38.43 -25.32
N ALA A 50 -14.68 39.37 -24.42
CA ALA A 50 -15.59 40.43 -24.02
C ALA A 50 -15.50 41.62 -24.98
N PRO A 51 -16.61 41.98 -25.68
CA PRO A 51 -16.63 43.14 -26.57
C PRO A 51 -16.57 44.49 -25.84
N PHE A 52 -16.94 44.54 -24.55
CA PHE A 52 -16.97 45.77 -23.75
C PHE A 52 -16.25 45.60 -22.42
N ASP A 53 -15.84 46.72 -21.81
CA ASP A 53 -15.44 46.73 -20.40
C ASP A 53 -16.64 46.30 -19.53
N PRO A 54 -16.44 45.43 -18.51
CA PRO A 54 -17.54 44.89 -17.71
C PRO A 54 -18.35 45.95 -16.93
N ASN A 55 -17.80 47.16 -16.77
CA ASN A 55 -18.46 48.29 -16.11
C ASN A 55 -18.90 49.38 -17.08
N PHE A 56 -18.67 49.23 -18.39
CA PHE A 56 -19.20 50.13 -19.39
C PHE A 56 -20.73 50.06 -19.43
N ALA A 57 -21.38 51.19 -19.12
CA ALA A 57 -22.83 51.31 -19.02
C ALA A 57 -23.38 52.18 -20.16
N ASN A 58 -24.32 51.63 -20.94
CA ASN A 58 -25.08 52.39 -21.94
C ASN A 58 -26.52 52.59 -21.48
N ILE A 59 -26.82 53.76 -20.95
CA ILE A 59 -28.14 54.10 -20.36
C ILE A 59 -29.28 53.92 -21.38
N GLY A 60 -29.01 54.14 -22.68
CA GLY A 60 -30.00 53.94 -23.74
C GLY A 60 -30.38 52.48 -24.00
N LYS A 61 -29.63 51.53 -23.41
CA LYS A 61 -29.88 50.09 -23.48
C LYS A 61 -30.12 49.50 -22.09
N SER A 62 -30.85 50.16 -21.19
CA SER A 62 -31.24 49.53 -19.92
C SER A 62 -32.19 48.34 -20.16
N LEU A 63 -31.89 47.18 -19.57
CA LEU A 63 -32.67 45.94 -19.69
C LEU A 63 -32.97 45.51 -21.13
N ALA A 64 -32.07 45.81 -22.07
CA ALA A 64 -32.28 45.49 -23.48
C ALA A 64 -32.18 43.97 -23.71
N THR A 65 -33.03 43.47 -24.60
CA THR A 65 -32.97 42.09 -25.08
C THR A 65 -31.70 41.86 -25.92
N PRO A 66 -31.30 40.60 -26.16
CA PRO A 66 -30.17 40.27 -27.02
C PRO A 66 -30.20 40.98 -28.39
N ASP A 67 -29.07 41.55 -28.79
CA ASP A 67 -28.86 42.16 -30.11
C ASP A 67 -27.47 41.83 -30.69
N THR A 68 -27.15 42.38 -31.87
CA THR A 68 -25.89 42.10 -32.58
C THR A 68 -24.63 42.56 -31.84
N SER A 69 -24.77 43.54 -30.95
CA SER A 69 -23.67 44.06 -30.12
C SER A 69 -23.66 43.47 -28.71
N ASN A 70 -24.84 43.23 -28.12
CA ASN A 70 -25.05 42.69 -26.79
C ASN A 70 -25.68 41.30 -26.90
N ILE A 71 -24.84 40.28 -27.13
CA ILE A 71 -25.26 38.90 -27.49
C ILE A 71 -26.20 38.28 -26.44
N LEU A 72 -26.04 38.64 -25.16
CA LEU A 72 -26.89 38.17 -24.07
C LEU A 72 -27.81 39.27 -23.51
N GLY A 73 -27.91 40.42 -24.18
CA GLY A 73 -28.61 41.61 -23.70
C GLY A 73 -27.81 42.39 -22.65
N THR A 74 -28.50 43.29 -21.97
CA THR A 74 -27.91 44.22 -20.99
C THR A 74 -28.64 44.21 -19.65
N ASP A 75 -27.96 44.61 -18.58
CA ASP A 75 -28.54 44.72 -17.24
C ASP A 75 -29.32 46.02 -17.01
N SER A 76 -29.80 46.24 -15.77
CA SER A 76 -30.61 47.41 -15.38
C SER A 76 -29.92 48.76 -15.61
N VAL A 77 -28.59 48.79 -15.68
CA VAL A 77 -27.79 50.00 -15.91
C VAL A 77 -27.24 50.02 -17.35
N GLY A 78 -27.60 49.05 -18.17
CA GLY A 78 -27.19 48.96 -19.57
C GLY A 78 -25.78 48.43 -19.78
N ARG A 79 -25.25 47.63 -18.84
CA ARG A 79 -23.97 46.93 -19.00
C ARG A 79 -24.17 45.60 -19.73
N ASP A 80 -23.21 45.24 -20.58
CA ASP A 80 -23.27 44.02 -21.38
C ASP A 80 -23.18 42.74 -20.54
N VAL A 81 -24.20 41.88 -20.62
CA VAL A 81 -24.30 40.66 -19.80
C VAL A 81 -23.22 39.65 -20.17
N TRP A 82 -22.88 39.52 -21.44
CA TRP A 82 -21.83 38.59 -21.90
C TRP A 82 -20.46 38.98 -21.36
N SER A 83 -20.06 40.25 -21.52
CA SER A 83 -18.80 40.78 -21.00
C SER A 83 -18.72 40.57 -19.49
N ARG A 84 -19.79 40.87 -18.74
CA ARG A 84 -19.84 40.63 -17.29
C ARG A 84 -19.77 39.14 -16.94
N LEU A 85 -20.39 38.26 -17.71
CA LEU A 85 -20.37 36.81 -17.46
C LEU A 85 -18.95 36.23 -17.57
N VAL A 86 -18.22 36.64 -18.60
CA VAL A 86 -16.86 36.15 -18.89
C VAL A 86 -15.84 36.73 -17.91
N PHE A 87 -15.90 38.02 -17.59
CA PHE A 87 -15.09 38.61 -16.51
C PHE A 87 -15.47 38.05 -15.13
N GLY A 88 -16.76 37.79 -14.90
CA GLY A 88 -17.26 37.13 -13.70
C GLY A 88 -16.69 35.73 -13.51
N ALA A 89 -16.51 34.97 -14.60
CA ALA A 89 -15.86 33.67 -14.56
C ALA A 89 -14.43 33.75 -14.02
N ARG A 90 -13.67 34.75 -14.47
CA ARG A 90 -12.30 34.99 -13.99
C ARG A 90 -12.27 35.25 -12.48
N THR A 91 -13.07 36.19 -12.00
CA THR A 91 -13.07 36.57 -10.59
C THR A 91 -13.54 35.41 -9.70
N THR A 92 -14.68 34.78 -10.04
CA THR A 92 -15.29 33.72 -9.22
C THR A 92 -14.46 32.42 -9.21
N LEU A 93 -13.77 32.06 -10.29
CA LEU A 93 -12.89 30.88 -10.28
C LEU A 93 -11.57 31.14 -9.53
N LEU A 94 -10.97 32.33 -9.68
CA LEU A 94 -9.73 32.67 -8.97
C LEU A 94 -9.93 32.80 -7.47
N SER A 95 -11.04 33.37 -7.04
CA SER A 95 -11.40 33.49 -5.62
C SER A 95 -11.65 32.12 -4.97
N ALA A 96 -12.29 31.18 -5.69
CA ALA A 96 -12.45 29.80 -5.24
C ALA A 96 -11.10 29.06 -5.15
N LEU A 97 -10.21 29.25 -6.14
CA LEU A 97 -8.85 28.72 -6.12
C LEU A 97 -8.06 29.27 -4.92
N LEU A 98 -8.17 30.58 -4.64
CA LEU A 98 -7.53 31.23 -3.50
C LEU A 98 -8.02 30.63 -2.18
N CYS A 99 -9.34 30.47 -2.01
CA CYS A 99 -9.93 29.83 -0.84
C CYS A 99 -9.33 28.42 -0.62
N ALA A 100 -9.27 27.60 -1.67
CA ALA A 100 -8.70 26.27 -1.59
C ALA A 100 -7.20 26.29 -1.26
N ALA A 101 -6.43 27.21 -1.87
CA ALA A 101 -5.00 27.35 -1.61
C ALA A 101 -4.71 27.73 -0.15
N VAL A 102 -5.48 28.65 0.43
CA VAL A 102 -5.37 29.01 1.86
C VAL A 102 -5.74 27.84 2.76
N ALA A 103 -6.85 27.15 2.46
CA ALA A 103 -7.30 26.01 3.25
C ALA A 103 -6.27 24.86 3.24
N ILE A 104 -5.68 24.57 2.09
CA ILE A 104 -4.61 23.56 1.94
C ILE A 104 -3.34 24.03 2.65
N GLY A 105 -2.91 25.28 2.43
CA GLY A 105 -1.68 25.84 3.02
C GLY A 105 -1.65 25.80 4.54
N ILE A 106 -2.82 25.85 5.18
CA ILE A 106 -2.96 25.73 6.64
C ILE A 106 -3.23 24.27 7.05
N GLY A 107 -4.27 23.66 6.49
CA GLY A 107 -4.80 22.39 6.97
C GLY A 107 -3.91 21.18 6.66
N LEU A 108 -3.35 21.12 5.44
CA LEU A 108 -2.54 19.98 5.02
C LEU A 108 -1.22 19.87 5.82
N PRO A 109 -0.38 20.92 5.96
CA PRO A 109 0.83 20.82 6.77
C PRO A 109 0.53 20.50 8.24
N ALA A 110 -0.45 21.18 8.84
CA ALA A 110 -0.84 20.94 10.23
C ALA A 110 -1.33 19.50 10.43
N GLY A 111 -2.12 18.97 9.49
CA GLY A 111 -2.61 17.59 9.55
C GLY A 111 -1.52 16.54 9.36
N LEU A 112 -0.55 16.79 8.46
CA LEU A 112 0.60 15.88 8.24
C LEU A 112 1.44 15.77 9.52
N ILE A 113 1.76 16.92 10.14
CA ILE A 113 2.55 17.00 11.36
C ILE A 113 1.80 16.37 12.54
N ALA A 114 0.54 16.73 12.75
CA ALA A 114 -0.28 16.18 13.83
C ALA A 114 -0.50 14.67 13.69
N GLY A 115 -0.75 14.21 12.47
CA GLY A 115 -0.91 12.79 12.19
C GLY A 115 0.38 11.99 12.42
N TYR A 116 1.52 12.51 11.96
CA TYR A 116 2.80 11.80 12.04
C TYR A 116 3.35 11.74 13.46
N TYR A 117 3.51 12.90 14.11
CA TYR A 117 4.14 12.96 15.44
C TYR A 117 3.17 12.67 16.59
N GLY A 118 1.87 12.95 16.42
CA GLY A 118 0.89 12.82 17.51
C GLY A 118 1.18 13.72 18.72
N GLY A 119 0.68 13.29 19.90
CA GLY A 119 1.04 13.90 21.18
C GLY A 119 0.50 15.32 21.39
N LYS A 120 1.33 16.20 21.98
CA LYS A 120 0.92 17.56 22.41
C LYS A 120 0.55 18.47 21.23
N PHE A 121 1.30 18.41 20.13
CA PHE A 121 1.00 19.21 18.94
C PHE A 121 -0.34 18.81 18.36
N ASP A 122 -0.61 17.51 18.26
CA ASP A 122 -1.90 16.99 17.81
C ASP A 122 -3.05 17.53 18.68
N SER A 123 -2.95 17.41 20.01
CA SER A 123 -3.95 17.95 20.93
C SER A 123 -4.18 19.45 20.76
N ALA A 124 -3.11 20.24 20.63
CA ALA A 124 -3.20 21.69 20.46
C ALA A 124 -3.82 22.08 19.11
N ALA A 125 -3.37 21.45 18.02
CA ALA A 125 -3.91 21.69 16.69
C ALA A 125 -5.40 21.31 16.62
N ASN A 126 -5.79 20.20 17.24
CA ASN A 126 -7.17 19.75 17.28
C ASN A 126 -8.07 20.70 18.11
N TRP A 127 -7.56 21.28 19.19
CA TRP A 127 -8.25 22.32 19.96
C TRP A 127 -8.51 23.58 19.12
N VAL A 128 -7.50 24.10 18.43
CA VAL A 128 -7.64 25.25 17.51
C VAL A 128 -8.67 24.96 16.41
N VAL A 129 -8.59 23.77 15.82
CA VAL A 129 -9.52 23.32 14.77
C VAL A 129 -10.96 23.25 15.28
N ASN A 130 -11.18 22.76 16.50
CA ASN A 130 -12.51 22.70 17.10
C ASN A 130 -13.09 24.09 17.37
N ILE A 131 -12.25 25.05 17.81
CA ILE A 131 -12.67 26.45 17.95
C ILE A 131 -13.11 26.99 16.59
N LEU A 132 -12.29 26.80 15.56
CA LEU A 132 -12.58 27.33 14.24
C LEU A 132 -13.89 26.78 13.67
N MET A 133 -14.15 25.47 13.86
CA MET A 133 -15.40 24.82 13.44
C MET A 133 -16.61 25.20 14.29
N SER A 134 -16.42 25.74 15.50
CA SER A 134 -17.51 26.24 16.33
C SER A 134 -18.03 27.61 15.86
N LEU A 135 -17.25 28.33 15.05
CA LEU A 135 -17.64 29.64 14.52
C LEU A 135 -18.67 29.50 13.39
N PRO A 136 -19.81 30.20 13.46
CA PRO A 136 -20.77 30.22 12.36
C PRO A 136 -20.18 30.96 11.14
N GLY A 137 -19.87 30.21 10.08
CA GLY A 137 -19.07 30.73 8.97
C GLY A 137 -19.61 31.98 8.29
N ILE A 138 -20.92 32.03 8.03
CA ILE A 138 -21.57 33.21 7.43
C ILE A 138 -21.42 34.44 8.33
N ILE A 139 -21.54 34.28 9.65
CA ILE A 139 -21.40 35.39 10.60
C ILE A 139 -19.97 35.93 10.57
N VAL A 140 -18.96 35.05 10.55
CA VAL A 140 -17.56 35.47 10.43
C VAL A 140 -17.32 36.25 9.15
N LEU A 141 -17.84 35.78 8.01
CA LEU A 141 -17.69 36.47 6.72
C LEU A 141 -18.41 37.83 6.70
N LEU A 142 -19.58 37.93 7.34
CA LEU A 142 -20.28 39.20 7.53
C LEU A 142 -19.46 40.19 8.39
N THR A 143 -18.86 39.71 9.48
CA THR A 143 -17.99 40.54 10.33
C THR A 143 -16.74 40.99 9.58
N VAL A 144 -16.10 40.10 8.81
CA VAL A 144 -14.94 40.45 7.97
C VAL A 144 -15.31 41.54 6.96
N ARG A 145 -16.46 41.41 6.30
CA ARG A 145 -16.96 42.46 5.42
C ARG A 145 -17.19 43.78 6.16
N ALA A 146 -17.82 43.74 7.34
CA ALA A 146 -18.09 44.95 8.11
C ALA A 146 -16.79 45.68 8.51
N ALA A 147 -15.72 44.92 8.80
CA ALA A 147 -14.43 45.47 9.20
C ALA A 147 -13.58 45.98 8.02
N PHE A 148 -13.55 45.25 6.90
CA PHE A 148 -12.63 45.51 5.78
C PHE A 148 -13.30 46.03 4.51
N GLY A 149 -14.63 46.17 4.51
CA GLY A 149 -15.43 46.54 3.34
C GLY A 149 -15.74 45.36 2.40
N PRO A 150 -16.46 45.62 1.30
CA PRO A 150 -16.82 44.60 0.32
C PRO A 150 -15.58 44.18 -0.50
N SER A 151 -14.94 43.08 -0.10
CA SER A 151 -13.81 42.50 -0.84
C SER A 151 -13.96 40.99 -0.97
N VAL A 152 -14.07 40.52 -2.21
CA VAL A 152 -14.16 39.08 -2.54
C VAL A 152 -12.89 38.35 -2.07
N TRP A 153 -11.71 38.96 -2.29
CA TRP A 153 -10.43 38.35 -1.95
C TRP A 153 -10.26 38.15 -0.45
N ILE A 154 -10.55 39.18 0.36
CA ILE A 154 -10.45 39.08 1.83
C ILE A 154 -11.47 38.07 2.36
N SER A 155 -12.69 38.08 1.81
CA SER A 155 -13.74 37.12 2.20
C SER A 155 -13.32 35.68 1.90
N MET A 156 -12.69 35.41 0.75
CA MET A 156 -12.23 34.06 0.40
C MET A 156 -10.99 33.61 1.17
N ILE A 157 -10.11 34.53 1.58
CA ILE A 157 -9.01 34.20 2.51
C ILE A 157 -9.60 33.80 3.87
N ALA A 158 -10.53 34.59 4.41
CA ALA A 158 -11.21 34.27 5.66
C ALA A 158 -11.98 32.95 5.58
N PHE A 159 -12.67 32.70 4.47
CA PHE A 159 -13.38 31.44 4.25
C PHE A 159 -12.41 30.25 4.10
N GLY A 160 -11.28 30.43 3.43
CA GLY A 160 -10.23 29.42 3.31
C GLY A 160 -9.64 29.02 4.67
N ILE A 161 -9.43 30.00 5.57
CA ILE A 161 -9.06 29.72 6.96
C ILE A 161 -10.15 28.88 7.62
N LEU A 162 -11.41 29.30 7.54
CA LEU A 162 -12.54 28.62 8.17
C LEU A 162 -12.72 27.16 7.72
N ILE A 163 -12.39 26.84 6.46
CA ILE A 163 -12.48 25.48 5.91
C ILE A 163 -11.19 24.65 6.10
N SER A 164 -10.05 25.26 6.48
CA SER A 164 -8.81 24.52 6.73
C SER A 164 -8.93 23.35 7.73
N PRO A 165 -9.79 23.39 8.78
CA PRO A 165 -10.17 22.25 9.60
C PRO A 165 -10.50 20.96 8.85
N GLY A 166 -11.20 21.05 7.71
CA GLY A 166 -11.57 19.89 6.90
C GLY A 166 -10.34 19.17 6.34
N TYR A 167 -9.39 19.94 5.79
CA TYR A 167 -8.11 19.42 5.31
C TYR A 167 -7.25 18.86 6.43
N PHE A 168 -7.20 19.54 7.58
CA PHE A 168 -6.48 19.07 8.76
C PHE A 168 -6.97 17.70 9.19
N ARG A 169 -8.28 17.54 9.41
CA ARG A 169 -8.87 16.28 9.88
C ARG A 169 -8.65 15.15 8.90
N LEU A 170 -8.89 15.41 7.61
CA LEU A 170 -8.70 14.41 6.55
C LEU A 170 -7.24 13.92 6.52
N THR A 171 -6.30 14.85 6.43
CA THR A 171 -4.87 14.56 6.39
C THR A 171 -4.43 13.80 7.63
N ARG A 172 -4.76 14.32 8.82
CA ARG A 172 -4.39 13.72 10.10
C ARG A 172 -4.84 12.26 10.19
N THR A 173 -6.09 11.98 9.87
CA THR A 173 -6.66 10.63 9.92
C THR A 173 -5.96 9.70 8.92
N SER A 174 -5.73 10.16 7.68
CA SER A 174 -5.00 9.36 6.67
C SER A 174 -3.56 9.06 7.08
N VAL A 175 -2.85 10.00 7.70
CA VAL A 175 -1.49 9.76 8.20
C VAL A 175 -1.49 8.79 9.39
N GLN A 176 -2.42 8.93 10.33
CA GLN A 176 -2.51 8.06 11.50
C GLN A 176 -2.75 6.60 11.12
N ALA A 177 -3.49 6.35 10.04
CA ALA A 177 -3.73 5.00 9.53
C ALA A 177 -2.47 4.31 8.99
N VAL A 178 -1.44 5.08 8.60
CA VAL A 178 -0.29 4.55 7.84
C VAL A 178 1.05 4.69 8.57
N ARG A 179 1.15 5.60 9.54
CA ARG A 179 2.43 5.94 10.20
C ARG A 179 3.11 4.78 10.97
N ASN A 180 2.39 3.69 11.22
CA ASN A 180 2.85 2.49 11.92
C ASN A 180 2.86 1.25 11.01
N GLU A 181 2.76 1.46 9.70
CA GLU A 181 2.92 0.37 8.73
C GLU A 181 4.39 -0.06 8.65
N LEU A 182 4.61 -1.35 8.41
CA LEU A 182 5.95 -1.97 8.42
C LEU A 182 6.94 -1.28 7.49
N TYR A 183 6.49 -0.78 6.34
CA TYR A 183 7.36 -0.07 5.40
C TYR A 183 7.79 1.33 5.89
N VAL A 184 6.95 1.99 6.72
CA VAL A 184 7.30 3.25 7.37
C VAL A 184 8.32 3.02 8.48
N ASP A 185 8.13 1.96 9.26
CA ASP A 185 9.09 1.56 10.29
C ASP A 185 10.42 1.12 9.66
N ALA A 186 10.39 0.39 8.54
CA ALA A 186 11.59 0.05 7.78
C ALA A 186 12.34 1.30 7.31
N ALA A 187 11.64 2.35 6.87
CA ALA A 187 12.25 3.61 6.49
C ALA A 187 12.91 4.34 7.68
N ARG A 188 12.28 4.29 8.88
CA ARG A 188 12.87 4.82 10.12
C ARG A 188 14.15 4.06 10.50
N VAL A 189 14.10 2.73 10.48
CA VAL A 189 15.25 1.87 10.80
C VAL A 189 16.38 2.01 9.78
N ALA A 190 16.05 2.27 8.51
CA ALA A 190 17.03 2.57 7.46
C ALA A 190 17.69 3.96 7.62
N GLY A 191 17.26 4.76 8.61
CA GLY A 191 17.85 6.07 8.92
C GLY A 191 17.36 7.21 8.04
N LEU A 192 16.20 7.09 7.39
CA LEU A 192 15.61 8.20 6.66
C LEU A 192 15.12 9.28 7.64
N SER A 193 15.25 10.55 7.25
CA SER A 193 14.71 11.66 8.04
C SER A 193 13.18 11.65 8.02
N ASP A 194 12.55 12.11 9.10
CA ASP A 194 11.10 12.23 9.19
C ASP A 194 10.49 13.03 8.02
N ALA A 195 11.16 14.10 7.59
CA ALA A 195 10.74 14.88 6.43
C ALA A 195 10.74 14.05 5.12
N SER A 196 11.73 13.16 4.95
CA SER A 196 11.78 12.24 3.80
C SER A 196 10.68 11.17 3.90
N ILE A 197 10.43 10.65 5.09
CA ILE A 197 9.37 9.67 5.35
C ILE A 197 8.00 10.29 5.03
N ILE A 198 7.72 11.47 5.58
CA ILE A 198 6.47 12.19 5.34
C ILE A 198 6.28 12.49 3.85
N SER A 199 7.28 13.06 3.19
CA SER A 199 7.16 13.52 1.80
C SER A 199 7.11 12.39 0.77
N ARG A 200 7.85 11.29 0.98
CA ARG A 200 7.96 10.20 -0.01
C ARG A 200 7.01 9.04 0.26
N HIS A 201 6.83 8.66 1.52
CA HIS A 201 6.10 7.45 1.88
C HIS A 201 4.65 7.80 2.26
N ILE A 202 4.47 8.76 3.17
CA ILE A 202 3.15 9.07 3.74
C ILE A 202 2.31 9.94 2.80
N PHE A 203 2.88 10.98 2.22
CA PHE A 203 2.15 11.90 1.32
C PHE A 203 1.58 11.17 0.09
N SER A 204 2.20 10.07 -0.32
CA SER A 204 1.73 9.24 -1.43
C SER A 204 0.32 8.67 -1.20
N VAL A 205 -0.06 8.43 0.06
CA VAL A 205 -1.38 7.94 0.47
C VAL A 205 -2.37 9.11 0.62
N VAL A 206 -1.90 10.25 1.12
CA VAL A 206 -2.77 11.42 1.41
C VAL A 206 -3.18 12.19 0.16
N ARG A 207 -2.37 12.18 -0.92
CA ARG A 207 -2.61 12.99 -2.13
C ARG A 207 -4.01 12.81 -2.75
N ALA A 208 -4.51 11.58 -2.75
CA ALA A 208 -5.77 11.20 -3.40
C ALA A 208 -6.98 11.84 -2.71
N PRO A 209 -7.20 11.62 -1.40
CA PRO A 209 -8.23 12.32 -0.64
C PRO A 209 -8.15 13.85 -0.74
N ILE A 210 -6.95 14.42 -0.75
CA ILE A 210 -6.76 15.88 -0.82
C ILE A 210 -7.25 16.45 -2.15
N ILE A 211 -6.92 15.82 -3.28
CA ILE A 211 -7.39 16.26 -4.60
C ILE A 211 -8.92 16.26 -4.67
N ILE A 212 -9.56 15.22 -4.15
CA ILE A 212 -11.02 15.09 -4.12
C ILE A 212 -11.64 16.18 -3.25
N GLN A 213 -11.09 16.38 -2.04
CA GLN A 213 -11.53 17.42 -1.12
C GLN A 213 -11.39 18.82 -1.75
N THR A 214 -10.32 19.06 -2.50
CA THR A 214 -10.11 20.34 -3.20
C THR A 214 -11.18 20.63 -4.24
N ALA A 215 -11.60 19.64 -5.02
CA ALA A 215 -12.68 19.83 -5.98
C ALA A 215 -14.00 20.22 -5.26
N MET A 216 -14.33 19.54 -4.16
CA MET A 216 -15.51 19.84 -3.36
C MET A 216 -15.44 21.25 -2.73
N VAL A 217 -14.29 21.61 -2.15
CA VAL A 217 -14.09 22.91 -1.50
C VAL A 217 -14.19 24.05 -2.50
N CYS A 218 -13.64 23.92 -3.71
CA CYS A 218 -13.83 24.92 -4.77
C CYS A 218 -15.31 25.11 -5.11
N GLY A 219 -16.10 24.03 -5.18
CA GLY A 219 -17.54 24.12 -5.44
C GLY A 219 -18.29 24.84 -4.31
N VAL A 220 -17.98 24.51 -3.05
CA VAL A 220 -18.54 25.19 -1.88
C VAL A 220 -18.12 26.66 -1.82
N ALA A 221 -16.88 27.00 -2.19
CA ALA A 221 -16.40 28.37 -2.23
C ALA A 221 -17.16 29.21 -3.27
N ILE A 222 -17.38 28.67 -4.48
CA ILE A 222 -18.22 29.33 -5.50
C ILE A 222 -19.63 29.57 -4.97
N ALA A 223 -20.24 28.58 -4.31
CA ALA A 223 -21.59 28.69 -3.77
C ALA A 223 -21.69 29.74 -2.65
N ILE A 224 -20.76 29.73 -1.69
CA ILE A 224 -20.73 30.67 -0.57
C ILE A 224 -20.43 32.10 -1.05
N GLN A 225 -19.44 32.27 -1.92
CA GLN A 225 -19.18 33.58 -2.53
C GLN A 225 -20.41 34.11 -3.24
N SER A 226 -20.99 33.31 -4.14
CA SER A 226 -22.14 33.72 -4.93
C SER A 226 -23.35 34.03 -4.04
N GLY A 227 -23.55 33.25 -2.97
CA GLY A 227 -24.61 33.47 -1.99
C GLY A 227 -24.44 34.76 -1.17
N LEU A 228 -23.22 35.07 -0.73
CA LEU A 228 -22.96 36.34 -0.03
C LEU A 228 -23.19 37.54 -0.96
N GLU A 229 -22.67 37.48 -2.18
CA GLU A 229 -22.86 38.53 -3.16
C GLU A 229 -24.33 38.68 -3.58
N PHE A 230 -25.05 37.57 -3.69
CA PHE A 230 -26.49 37.55 -3.94
C PHE A 230 -27.28 38.34 -2.89
N LEU A 231 -26.90 38.19 -1.61
CA LEU A 231 -27.48 38.93 -0.47
C LEU A 231 -27.09 40.43 -0.46
N GLY A 232 -26.42 40.93 -1.50
CA GLY A 232 -25.96 42.32 -1.58
C GLY A 232 -24.71 42.59 -0.77
N LEU A 233 -23.96 41.53 -0.41
CA LEU A 233 -22.74 41.65 0.38
C LEU A 233 -21.47 41.85 -0.46
N GLY A 234 -21.60 41.76 -1.79
CA GLY A 234 -20.50 41.92 -2.74
C GLY A 234 -20.16 43.38 -3.07
N ASP A 235 -19.07 43.55 -3.81
CA ASP A 235 -18.73 44.82 -4.47
C ASP A 235 -19.44 44.90 -5.83
N PRO A 236 -20.36 45.85 -6.05
CA PRO A 236 -21.11 45.95 -7.31
C PRO A 236 -20.25 46.36 -8.51
N THR A 237 -19.05 46.92 -8.26
CA THR A 237 -18.10 47.35 -9.30
C THR A 237 -17.28 46.19 -9.85
N ILE A 238 -17.23 45.06 -9.14
CA ILE A 238 -16.53 43.87 -9.58
C ILE A 238 -17.55 42.93 -10.23
N ALA A 239 -17.29 42.54 -11.47
CA ALA A 239 -18.08 41.51 -12.13
C ALA A 239 -17.82 40.15 -11.47
N THR A 240 -18.87 39.57 -10.89
CA THR A 240 -18.91 38.20 -10.35
C THR A 240 -20.27 37.60 -10.66
N TRP A 241 -20.36 36.26 -10.68
CA TRP A 241 -21.64 35.60 -10.93
C TRP A 241 -22.67 35.84 -9.82
N GLY A 242 -22.25 36.01 -8.56
CA GLY A 242 -23.16 36.30 -7.46
C GLY A 242 -23.80 37.68 -7.55
N VAL A 243 -23.03 38.71 -7.91
CA VAL A 243 -23.56 40.06 -8.16
C VAL A 243 -24.52 40.06 -9.35
N MET A 244 -24.16 39.38 -10.44
CA MET A 244 -25.05 39.22 -11.61
C MET A 244 -26.34 38.49 -11.25
N LEU A 245 -26.27 37.45 -10.40
CA LEU A 245 -27.43 36.72 -9.94
C LEU A 245 -28.35 37.59 -9.07
N SER A 246 -27.79 38.42 -8.18
CA SER A 246 -28.55 39.40 -7.38
C SER A 246 -29.31 40.38 -8.29
N GLU A 247 -28.62 40.89 -9.32
CA GLU A 247 -29.18 41.84 -10.26
C GLU A 247 -30.30 41.23 -11.12
N GLY A 248 -30.08 40.02 -11.64
CA GLY A 248 -31.10 39.27 -12.37
C GLY A 248 -32.32 38.94 -11.51
N PHE A 249 -32.12 38.64 -10.22
CA PHE A 249 -33.22 38.37 -9.29
C PHE A 249 -34.07 39.63 -9.01
N LYS A 250 -33.45 40.78 -8.79
CA LYS A 250 -34.16 42.05 -8.59
C LYS A 250 -35.02 42.44 -9.80
N ASN A 251 -34.58 42.08 -11.01
CA ASN A 251 -35.25 42.40 -12.27
C ASN A 251 -35.96 41.21 -12.90
N VAL A 252 -36.24 40.14 -12.14
CA VAL A 252 -36.74 38.86 -12.69
C VAL A 252 -38.08 39.00 -13.42
N TYR A 253 -38.92 39.94 -12.98
CA TYR A 253 -40.22 40.21 -13.60
C TYR A 253 -40.12 41.02 -14.89
N LEU A 254 -39.01 41.73 -15.11
CA LEU A 254 -38.79 42.56 -16.30
C LEU A 254 -37.99 41.81 -17.37
N ASN A 255 -36.89 41.16 -16.96
CA ASN A 255 -36.07 40.37 -17.86
C ASN A 255 -35.56 39.10 -17.14
N PRO A 256 -36.33 37.99 -17.20
CA PRO A 256 -35.99 36.77 -16.48
C PRO A 256 -34.71 36.09 -16.99
N THR A 257 -34.26 36.42 -18.23
CA THR A 257 -33.05 35.82 -18.80
C THR A 257 -31.76 36.26 -18.09
N LEU A 258 -31.80 37.41 -17.39
CA LEU A 258 -30.66 37.92 -16.61
C LEU A 258 -30.27 36.98 -15.45
N LEU A 259 -31.23 36.24 -14.90
CA LEU A 259 -30.98 35.27 -13.84
C LEU A 259 -30.36 33.97 -14.38
N LEU A 260 -30.74 33.56 -15.58
CA LEU A 260 -30.42 32.25 -16.16
C LEU A 260 -28.90 32.06 -16.37
N TRP A 261 -28.24 33.03 -16.98
CA TRP A 261 -26.82 32.91 -17.37
C TRP A 261 -25.86 32.77 -16.19
N PRO A 262 -25.88 33.64 -15.16
CA PRO A 262 -25.02 33.45 -13.99
C PRO A 262 -25.37 32.17 -13.21
N ALA A 263 -26.66 31.79 -13.13
CA ALA A 263 -27.06 30.54 -12.49
C ALA A 263 -26.52 29.30 -13.22
N LEU A 264 -26.58 29.27 -14.56
CA LEU A 264 -25.98 28.21 -15.37
C LEU A 264 -24.46 28.15 -15.21
N ALA A 265 -23.77 29.29 -15.20
CA ALA A 265 -22.33 29.34 -15.01
C ALA A 265 -21.89 28.79 -13.64
N ILE A 266 -22.61 29.17 -12.57
CA ILE A 266 -22.40 28.64 -11.21
C ILE A 266 -22.68 27.13 -11.20
N GLY A 267 -23.84 26.70 -11.69
CA GLY A 267 -24.27 25.31 -11.68
C GLY A 267 -23.35 24.38 -12.47
N LEU A 268 -22.94 24.79 -13.67
CA LEU A 268 -21.99 24.04 -14.50
C LEU A 268 -20.60 23.96 -13.85
N SER A 269 -20.13 25.04 -13.24
CA SER A 269 -18.82 25.04 -12.54
C SER A 269 -18.84 24.12 -11.32
N ILE A 270 -19.86 24.22 -10.48
CA ILE A 270 -20.01 23.36 -9.29
C ILE A 270 -20.20 21.90 -9.73
N GLY A 271 -21.11 21.64 -10.68
CA GLY A 271 -21.35 20.31 -11.22
C GLY A 271 -20.08 19.70 -11.84
N GLY A 272 -19.33 20.48 -12.62
CA GLY A 272 -18.05 20.07 -13.19
C GLY A 272 -17.02 19.71 -12.13
N LEU A 273 -16.89 20.51 -11.06
CA LEU A 273 -15.99 20.23 -9.95
C LEU A 273 -16.38 18.96 -9.19
N VAL A 274 -17.67 18.77 -8.88
CA VAL A 274 -18.17 17.59 -8.18
C VAL A 274 -17.96 16.32 -9.03
N LEU A 275 -18.31 16.37 -10.31
CA LEU A 275 -18.09 15.26 -11.24
C LEU A 275 -16.61 14.93 -11.40
N LEU A 276 -15.74 15.96 -11.45
CA LEU A 276 -14.29 15.76 -11.49
C LEU A 276 -13.79 15.06 -10.23
N GLY A 277 -14.24 15.49 -9.04
CA GLY A 277 -13.89 14.87 -7.76
C GLY A 277 -14.28 13.39 -7.71
N ASN A 278 -15.50 13.06 -8.15
CA ASN A 278 -15.97 11.67 -8.23
C ASN A 278 -15.19 10.85 -9.27
N ALA A 279 -14.94 11.40 -10.46
CA ALA A 279 -14.18 10.70 -11.49
C ALA A 279 -12.71 10.44 -11.07
N VAL A 280 -12.11 11.37 -10.32
CA VAL A 280 -10.78 11.19 -9.71
C VAL A 280 -10.84 10.09 -8.65
N ARG A 281 -11.84 10.11 -7.77
CA ARG A 281 -12.08 9.06 -6.78
C ARG A 281 -12.18 7.69 -7.45
N ASP A 282 -13.05 7.54 -8.44
CA ASP A 282 -13.23 6.28 -9.18
C ASP A 282 -11.93 5.84 -9.86
N ALA A 283 -11.17 6.76 -10.47
CA ALA A 283 -9.92 6.41 -11.13
C ALA A 283 -8.84 5.90 -10.16
N LEU A 284 -8.94 6.28 -8.89
CA LEU A 284 -8.03 5.91 -7.80
C LEU A 284 -8.52 4.68 -7.01
N GLU A 285 -9.84 4.50 -6.85
CA GLU A 285 -10.48 3.34 -6.19
C GLU A 285 -10.64 2.12 -7.13
N ASP A 286 -10.86 2.32 -8.45
CA ASP A 286 -10.96 1.23 -9.44
C ASP A 286 -9.57 0.65 -9.76
N GLY A 287 -9.13 -0.24 -8.88
CA GLY A 287 -8.22 -1.33 -9.22
C GLY A 287 -8.93 -2.34 -10.13
N ILE A 288 -8.49 -2.40 -11.38
CA ILE A 288 -8.56 -3.58 -12.27
C ILE A 288 -9.95 -3.86 -12.91
N LYS A 289 -10.14 -3.39 -14.16
CA LYS A 289 -11.10 -4.00 -15.10
C LYS A 289 -10.37 -4.96 -16.03
N PHE A 290 -10.64 -6.26 -15.90
CA PHE A 290 -10.16 -7.28 -16.85
C PHE A 290 -10.93 -7.16 -18.17
N LYS A 291 -10.23 -6.85 -19.27
CA LYS A 291 -10.82 -6.85 -20.61
C LYS A 291 -10.83 -8.29 -21.12
N ALA A 292 -12.00 -8.93 -21.14
CA ALA A 292 -12.17 -10.25 -21.75
C ALA A 292 -11.77 -10.19 -23.23
N ARG A 293 -10.83 -11.04 -23.65
CA ARG A 293 -10.38 -11.12 -25.04
C ARG A 293 -11.46 -11.80 -25.87
N LYS A 294 -11.91 -11.13 -26.93
CA LYS A 294 -12.82 -11.69 -27.94
C LYS A 294 -12.16 -12.92 -28.56
N LYS A 295 -12.78 -14.11 -28.42
CA LYS A 295 -12.32 -15.37 -29.02
C LYS A 295 -12.17 -15.18 -30.54
N LEU A 296 -10.94 -15.32 -31.06
CA LEU A 296 -10.74 -15.63 -32.48
C LEU A 296 -10.82 -17.16 -32.68
N PRO A 297 -11.26 -17.63 -33.86
CA PRO A 297 -11.31 -19.06 -34.16
C PRO A 297 -9.89 -19.63 -34.30
N ALA A 298 -9.69 -20.84 -33.78
CA ALA A 298 -8.43 -21.58 -33.90
C ALA A 298 -8.20 -22.04 -35.36
N PRO A 299 -6.94 -22.04 -35.87
CA PRO A 299 -6.61 -22.73 -37.10
C PRO A 299 -6.49 -24.24 -36.86
N ALA A 300 -6.96 -25.01 -37.83
CA ALA A 300 -6.98 -26.45 -37.85
C ALA A 300 -5.58 -27.06 -38.09
N GLY A 301 -5.28 -28.10 -37.32
CA GLY A 301 -4.58 -29.34 -37.70
C GLY A 301 -3.24 -29.26 -38.43
N THR A 302 -2.20 -29.81 -37.80
CA THR A 302 -1.26 -30.73 -38.47
C THR A 302 -0.72 -31.73 -37.46
N ALA A 303 -1.01 -33.00 -37.72
CA ALA A 303 -0.39 -34.16 -37.08
C ALA A 303 1.04 -34.33 -37.62
N THR A 304 1.98 -34.64 -36.74
CA THR A 304 3.20 -35.36 -37.10
C THR A 304 3.69 -36.14 -35.88
N ASP A 305 3.42 -37.44 -35.99
CA ASP A 305 4.21 -38.61 -35.60
C ASP A 305 5.61 -38.37 -35.03
N ARG A 306 5.90 -39.04 -33.90
CA ARG A 306 7.22 -39.66 -33.57
C ARG A 306 7.16 -40.46 -32.27
N THR A 307 7.00 -41.77 -32.45
CA THR A 307 7.84 -42.86 -31.89
C THR A 307 8.14 -42.92 -30.40
N THR A 308 7.55 -43.95 -29.80
CA THR A 308 8.03 -44.87 -28.75
C THR A 308 9.53 -44.84 -28.42
N ALA A 309 9.86 -44.61 -27.14
CA ALA A 309 11.06 -45.12 -26.49
C ALA A 309 10.75 -45.47 -25.02
N GLU A 310 11.15 -46.67 -24.64
CA GLU A 310 11.02 -47.32 -23.34
C GLU A 310 11.80 -46.61 -22.21
N PRO A 311 11.43 -46.83 -20.94
CA PRO A 311 12.10 -46.22 -19.80
C PRO A 311 13.37 -47.01 -19.43
N THR A 312 14.53 -46.41 -19.71
CA THR A 312 15.81 -46.93 -19.18
C THR A 312 15.91 -46.68 -17.68
N THR A 313 15.82 -47.78 -16.95
CA THR A 313 16.41 -48.07 -15.64
C THR A 313 17.54 -47.11 -15.21
N ARG A 314 17.25 -46.25 -14.22
CA ARG A 314 18.29 -45.52 -13.48
C ARG A 314 18.57 -46.24 -12.17
N ALA A 315 19.79 -46.74 -12.09
CA ALA A 315 20.33 -47.57 -11.04
C ALA A 315 20.20 -46.96 -9.63
N SER A 316 19.96 -47.89 -8.69
CA SER A 316 20.26 -47.87 -7.25
C SER A 316 21.19 -46.74 -6.80
N ARG A 317 20.64 -45.78 -6.04
CA ARG A 317 21.43 -44.92 -5.15
C ARG A 317 21.51 -45.61 -3.80
N LYS A 318 22.74 -46.05 -3.49
CA LYS A 318 23.19 -46.46 -2.15
C LYS A 318 22.68 -45.48 -1.08
N SER A 319 22.21 -46.06 0.01
CA SER A 319 21.97 -45.39 1.29
C SER A 319 23.16 -44.52 1.68
N VAL A 320 22.92 -43.22 1.81
CA VAL A 320 23.85 -42.35 2.52
C VAL A 320 23.74 -42.73 4.00
N ALA A 321 24.86 -43.17 4.55
CA ALA A 321 25.03 -43.52 5.93
C ALA A 321 24.65 -42.36 6.85
N ALA A 322 24.18 -42.69 8.05
CA ALA A 322 23.99 -41.75 9.15
C ALA A 322 25.23 -40.86 9.30
N VAL A 323 25.01 -39.54 9.29
CA VAL A 323 26.06 -38.58 9.57
C VAL A 323 26.33 -38.63 11.07
N GLU A 324 27.54 -39.02 11.43
CA GLU A 324 28.07 -38.91 12.79
C GLU A 324 28.05 -37.45 13.26
N LEU A 325 27.76 -37.26 14.55
CA LEU A 325 27.87 -36.01 15.30
C LEU A 325 29.26 -35.38 15.10
N GLY A 326 29.37 -34.44 14.17
CA GLY A 326 30.52 -33.58 14.00
C GLY A 326 30.43 -32.36 14.93
N THR A 327 31.24 -32.36 15.98
CA THR A 327 31.48 -31.20 16.84
C THR A 327 32.27 -30.12 16.10
N GLU A 328 31.76 -28.90 16.15
CA GLU A 328 32.39 -27.59 15.87
C GLU A 328 32.28 -27.05 14.42
N HIS A 329 31.08 -26.59 14.04
CA HIS A 329 30.79 -25.26 13.43
C HIS A 329 29.37 -25.25 12.81
N HIS A 330 28.32 -25.17 13.65
CA HIS A 330 26.94 -24.98 13.17
C HIS A 330 26.75 -23.57 12.58
N LEU A 331 25.91 -23.44 11.54
CA LEU A 331 25.59 -22.13 10.97
C LEU A 331 24.84 -21.26 11.97
N VAL A 332 23.85 -21.83 12.66
CA VAL A 332 23.20 -21.22 13.82
C VAL A 332 23.23 -22.18 14.99
N LYS A 333 23.58 -21.69 16.16
CA LYS A 333 23.44 -22.41 17.42
C LYS A 333 22.70 -21.55 18.43
N VAL A 334 21.55 -22.04 18.87
CA VAL A 334 20.73 -21.43 19.93
C VAL A 334 20.92 -22.29 21.18
N SER A 335 21.23 -21.68 22.31
CA SER A 335 21.48 -22.41 23.56
C SER A 335 20.78 -21.75 24.74
N HIS A 336 19.88 -22.49 25.38
CA HIS A 336 19.10 -22.12 26.56
C HIS A 336 18.39 -20.76 26.42
N LEU A 337 17.90 -20.45 25.21
CA LEU A 337 17.31 -19.15 24.90
C LEU A 337 16.04 -18.95 25.73
N GLY A 338 16.00 -17.83 26.46
CA GLY A 338 14.82 -17.34 27.14
C GLY A 338 14.49 -15.92 26.70
N VAL A 339 13.23 -15.67 26.36
CA VAL A 339 12.72 -14.35 25.96
C VAL A 339 11.51 -14.02 26.82
N GLY A 340 11.48 -12.81 27.39
CA GLY A 340 10.38 -12.37 28.22
C GLY A 340 10.01 -10.91 28.03
N TYR A 341 8.78 -10.58 28.41
CA TYR A 341 8.22 -9.23 28.33
C TYR A 341 7.94 -8.69 29.72
N PRO A 342 8.51 -7.53 30.09
CA PRO A 342 8.19 -6.84 31.33
C PRO A 342 6.70 -6.54 31.43
N GLN A 343 6.14 -6.74 32.61
CA GLN A 343 4.76 -6.46 32.97
C GLN A 343 4.68 -5.20 33.85
N ALA A 344 3.48 -4.62 33.97
CA ALA A 344 3.25 -3.44 34.78
C ALA A 344 3.50 -3.65 36.29
N ASP A 345 3.39 -4.90 36.75
CA ASP A 345 3.65 -5.33 38.13
C ASP A 345 5.15 -5.59 38.43
N GLY A 346 6.03 -5.36 37.45
CA GLY A 346 7.47 -5.60 37.55
C GLY A 346 7.90 -7.05 37.29
N SER A 347 6.97 -7.98 37.06
CA SER A 347 7.28 -9.34 36.65
C SER A 347 7.71 -9.41 35.17
N ILE A 348 8.36 -10.51 34.77
CA ILE A 348 8.69 -10.78 33.36
C ILE A 348 7.90 -12.00 32.91
N LYS A 349 6.97 -11.79 31.97
CA LYS A 349 6.25 -12.89 31.32
C LYS A 349 7.15 -13.53 30.28
N LYS A 350 7.65 -14.73 30.58
CA LYS A 350 8.42 -15.54 29.62
C LYS A 350 7.51 -16.02 28.49
N VAL A 351 7.96 -15.84 27.25
CA VAL A 351 7.30 -16.30 26.02
C VAL A 351 8.15 -17.35 25.30
N VAL A 352 9.45 -17.36 25.56
CA VAL A 352 10.38 -18.45 25.20
C VAL A 352 11.15 -18.81 26.47
N ASP A 353 11.29 -20.10 26.75
CA ASP A 353 11.94 -20.62 27.96
C ASP A 353 12.75 -21.88 27.63
N ASP A 354 14.07 -21.79 27.81
CA ASP A 354 15.02 -22.89 27.65
C ASP A 354 15.00 -23.57 26.27
N VAL A 355 15.00 -22.79 25.19
CA VAL A 355 15.04 -23.34 23.82
C VAL A 355 16.49 -23.50 23.36
N SER A 356 16.84 -24.71 22.92
CA SER A 356 18.16 -25.05 22.38
C SER A 356 18.03 -25.87 21.11
N PHE A 357 18.66 -25.43 20.02
CA PHE A 357 18.74 -26.18 18.77
C PHE A 357 19.87 -25.63 17.91
N HIS A 358 20.16 -26.31 16.79
CA HIS A 358 21.12 -25.83 15.81
C HIS A 358 20.59 -25.98 14.39
N VAL A 359 21.20 -25.25 13.46
CA VAL A 359 20.97 -25.35 12.01
C VAL A 359 22.31 -25.40 11.32
N ASP A 360 22.48 -26.36 10.44
CA ASP A 360 23.66 -26.54 9.60
C ASP A 360 23.51 -25.89 8.22
N ARG A 361 24.63 -25.70 7.54
CA ARG A 361 24.62 -25.20 6.15
C ARG A 361 23.99 -26.25 5.25
N GLY A 362 23.06 -25.83 4.39
CA GLY A 362 22.36 -26.76 3.52
C GLY A 362 21.37 -27.69 4.24
N GLU A 363 20.97 -27.35 5.47
CA GLU A 363 19.89 -28.02 6.20
C GLU A 363 18.62 -27.16 6.16
N VAL A 364 17.45 -27.82 6.07
CA VAL A 364 16.15 -27.20 6.35
C VAL A 364 15.63 -27.64 7.71
N LEU A 365 15.58 -26.72 8.67
CA LEU A 365 14.98 -26.92 9.98
C LEU A 365 13.56 -26.34 10.02
N GLY A 366 12.56 -27.18 10.31
CA GLY A 366 11.20 -26.74 10.62
C GLY A 366 11.04 -26.36 12.10
N ILE A 367 10.40 -25.24 12.39
CA ILE A 367 9.93 -24.89 13.75
C ILE A 367 8.39 -24.89 13.71
N VAL A 368 7.79 -25.80 14.48
CA VAL A 368 6.35 -26.12 14.41
C VAL A 368 5.69 -25.99 15.77
N GLY A 369 4.40 -25.66 15.79
CA GLY A 369 3.59 -25.56 17.00
C GLY A 369 2.38 -24.66 16.78
N GLU A 370 1.46 -24.63 17.73
CA GLU A 370 0.28 -23.77 17.69
C GLU A 370 0.62 -22.26 17.70
N SER A 371 -0.35 -21.43 17.33
CA SER A 371 -0.21 -19.97 17.46
C SER A 371 0.11 -19.60 18.91
N GLY A 372 1.08 -18.70 19.11
CA GLY A 372 1.54 -18.32 20.45
C GLY A 372 2.55 -19.26 21.12
N SER A 373 3.00 -20.34 20.48
CA SER A 373 3.98 -21.27 21.07
C SER A 373 5.43 -20.76 21.18
N GLY A 374 5.72 -19.53 20.72
CA GLY A 374 7.06 -18.91 20.82
C GLY A 374 7.92 -18.98 19.55
N LYS A 375 7.40 -19.53 18.44
CA LYS A 375 8.16 -19.72 17.17
C LYS A 375 8.71 -18.41 16.59
N SER A 376 7.84 -17.42 16.32
CA SER A 376 8.26 -16.14 15.74
C SER A 376 9.18 -15.36 16.69
N GLN A 377 9.00 -15.49 18.01
CA GLN A 377 9.89 -14.88 19.00
C GLN A 377 11.30 -15.49 18.95
N THR A 378 11.38 -16.81 18.76
CA THR A 378 12.65 -17.51 18.57
C THR A 378 13.34 -17.05 17.28
N ALA A 379 12.59 -16.99 16.16
CA ALA A 379 13.09 -16.47 14.89
C ALA A 379 13.56 -15.00 14.97
N PHE A 380 12.78 -14.13 15.61
CA PHE A 380 13.15 -12.72 15.79
C PHE A 380 14.31 -12.52 16.74
N SER A 381 14.55 -13.44 17.68
CA SER A 381 15.75 -13.43 18.52
C SER A 381 17.01 -13.66 17.68
N ILE A 382 16.95 -14.58 16.70
CA ILE A 382 18.05 -14.86 15.77
C ILE A 382 18.30 -13.66 14.84
N LEU A 383 17.24 -12.99 14.37
CA LEU A 383 17.33 -11.81 13.50
C LEU A 383 17.68 -10.51 14.25
N GLY A 384 17.48 -10.50 15.57
CA GLY A 384 17.51 -9.27 16.39
C GLY A 384 16.43 -8.28 16.04
N LEU A 385 15.24 -8.79 15.72
CA LEU A 385 14.03 -8.01 15.43
C LEU A 385 13.00 -8.13 16.56
N LEU A 386 13.45 -8.53 17.76
CA LEU A 386 12.60 -8.51 18.95
C LEU A 386 12.15 -7.06 19.23
N PRO A 387 10.89 -6.84 19.68
CA PRO A 387 10.41 -5.53 20.09
C PRO A 387 11.27 -4.89 21.19
N ASP A 388 11.32 -3.55 21.27
CA ASP A 388 12.17 -2.82 22.22
C ASP A 388 11.92 -3.13 23.70
N ASN A 389 10.69 -3.56 24.03
CA ASN A 389 10.31 -3.97 25.37
C ASN A 389 10.68 -5.42 25.70
N ALA A 390 11.00 -6.26 24.71
CA ALA A 390 11.42 -7.62 24.94
C ALA A 390 12.81 -7.66 25.60
N ARG A 391 13.01 -8.62 26.50
CA ARG A 391 14.29 -8.91 27.13
C ARG A 391 14.71 -10.35 26.87
N ILE A 392 15.99 -10.54 26.63
CA ILE A 392 16.62 -11.85 26.68
C ILE A 392 16.88 -12.13 28.16
N VAL A 393 16.21 -13.15 28.69
CA VAL A 393 16.30 -13.49 30.12
C VAL A 393 17.36 -14.57 30.39
N ALA A 394 17.72 -15.33 29.37
CA ALA A 394 18.73 -16.39 29.46
C ALA A 394 19.22 -16.80 28.06
N GLY A 395 20.35 -17.49 28.05
CA GLY A 395 20.88 -18.18 26.87
C GLY A 395 21.80 -17.35 26.01
N SER A 396 22.09 -17.88 24.82
CA SER A 396 22.96 -17.27 23.83
C SER A 396 22.63 -17.75 22.42
N ILE A 397 23.02 -16.95 21.44
CA ILE A 397 22.87 -17.27 20.01
C ILE A 397 24.22 -17.04 19.34
N GLN A 398 24.68 -18.06 18.62
CA GLN A 398 25.86 -17.97 17.77
C GLN A 398 25.45 -18.12 16.30
N PHE A 399 26.08 -17.31 15.45
CA PHE A 399 26.02 -17.43 14.00
C PHE A 399 27.44 -17.70 13.50
N ASP A 400 27.65 -18.85 12.86
CA ASP A 400 28.95 -19.26 12.29
C ASP A 400 30.08 -19.19 13.35
N GLY A 401 29.79 -19.68 14.56
CA GLY A 401 30.68 -19.66 15.73
C GLY A 401 30.84 -18.31 16.44
N THR A 402 30.25 -17.22 15.92
CA THR A 402 30.34 -15.89 16.54
C THR A 402 29.07 -15.56 17.31
N TYR A 403 29.20 -15.08 18.55
CA TYR A 403 28.04 -14.65 19.35
C TYR A 403 27.33 -13.44 18.75
N THR A 404 26.08 -13.62 18.34
CA THR A 404 25.14 -12.53 18.01
C THR A 404 24.43 -12.06 19.28
N VAL A 405 24.13 -13.00 20.17
CA VAL A 405 23.69 -12.78 21.56
C VAL A 405 24.65 -13.51 22.47
N ALA A 406 25.40 -12.79 23.29
CA ALA A 406 26.33 -13.39 24.24
C ALA A 406 25.60 -13.79 25.54
N PRO A 407 26.11 -14.78 26.29
CA PRO A 407 25.59 -15.09 27.62
C PRO A 407 25.58 -13.84 28.51
N GLY A 408 24.42 -13.54 29.11
CA GLY A 408 24.23 -12.37 29.96
C GLY A 408 23.78 -11.10 29.23
N ASP A 409 23.70 -11.10 27.89
CA ASP A 409 23.08 -9.99 27.16
C ASP A 409 21.58 -9.94 27.48
N GLU A 410 21.09 -8.85 28.08
CA GLU A 410 19.65 -8.67 28.35
C GLU A 410 18.86 -8.20 27.11
N ARG A 411 19.57 -7.77 26.06
CA ARG A 411 19.02 -7.23 24.81
C ARG A 411 19.89 -7.61 23.62
N VAL A 412 19.28 -7.72 22.45
CA VAL A 412 20.02 -8.01 21.21
C VAL A 412 20.90 -6.82 20.82
N ASN A 413 22.20 -7.05 20.67
CA ASN A 413 23.14 -6.02 20.24
C ASN A 413 23.02 -5.77 18.73
N GLN A 414 22.41 -4.64 18.35
CA GLN A 414 22.20 -4.27 16.95
C GLN A 414 23.50 -4.05 16.18
N GLY A 415 24.59 -3.66 16.84
CA GLY A 415 25.91 -3.51 16.20
C GLY A 415 26.49 -4.84 15.73
N ARG A 416 26.21 -5.94 16.44
CA ARG A 416 26.64 -7.30 16.04
C ARG A 416 25.78 -7.87 14.91
N LEU A 417 24.48 -7.60 14.90
CA LEU A 417 23.56 -8.18 13.90
C LEU A 417 23.38 -7.35 12.63
N SER A 418 23.52 -6.03 12.68
CA SER A 418 23.33 -5.17 11.51
C SER A 418 24.22 -5.55 10.32
N PRO A 419 25.49 -5.98 10.48
CA PRO A 419 26.33 -6.43 9.36
C PRO A 419 25.91 -7.79 8.77
N LEU A 420 25.16 -8.59 9.53
CA LEU A 420 24.70 -9.93 9.13
C LEU A 420 23.38 -9.85 8.37
N ARG A 421 22.44 -8.99 8.79
CA ARG A 421 21.12 -8.86 8.17
C ARG A 421 21.21 -8.36 6.73
N GLY A 422 20.46 -9.02 5.85
CA GLY A 422 20.42 -8.74 4.41
C GLY A 422 21.69 -9.14 3.65
N LYS A 423 22.79 -9.51 4.33
CA LYS A 423 24.03 -10.00 3.71
C LYS A 423 24.23 -11.50 3.92
N ARG A 424 24.15 -11.95 5.16
CA ARG A 424 24.35 -13.35 5.58
C ARG A 424 23.06 -13.99 6.09
N ILE A 425 22.14 -13.19 6.63
CA ILE A 425 20.83 -13.65 7.12
C ILE A 425 19.74 -12.86 6.41
N SER A 426 18.80 -13.57 5.80
CA SER A 426 17.62 -13.00 5.15
C SER A 426 16.32 -13.49 5.76
N TYR A 427 15.26 -12.72 5.58
CA TYR A 427 13.94 -12.97 6.14
C TYR A 427 12.89 -12.97 5.03
N ILE A 428 12.01 -13.97 5.03
CA ILE A 428 10.79 -14.03 4.22
C ILE A 428 9.61 -13.87 5.19
N PRO A 429 8.89 -12.75 5.15
CA PRO A 429 7.77 -12.49 6.05
C PRO A 429 6.52 -13.29 5.67
N GLN A 430 5.61 -13.40 6.63
CA GLN A 430 4.33 -14.13 6.52
C GLN A 430 3.38 -13.51 5.48
N GLU A 431 3.26 -12.18 5.44
CA GLU A 431 2.30 -11.49 4.57
C GLU A 431 2.99 -10.70 3.46
N PRO A 432 2.81 -11.05 2.18
CA PRO A 432 3.61 -10.44 1.12
C PRO A 432 3.29 -8.97 0.84
N MET A 433 2.01 -8.62 0.89
CA MET A 433 1.53 -7.31 0.43
C MET A 433 1.82 -6.19 1.44
N SER A 434 1.76 -6.48 2.73
CA SER A 434 2.05 -5.54 3.81
C SER A 434 3.55 -5.28 3.99
N ASN A 435 4.40 -6.16 3.46
CA ASN A 435 5.86 -6.07 3.57
C ASN A 435 6.56 -5.41 2.35
N LEU A 436 5.81 -5.09 1.29
CA LEU A 436 6.32 -4.31 0.16
C LEU A 436 5.84 -2.86 0.25
N ASP A 437 6.76 -1.90 0.15
CA ASP A 437 6.41 -0.47 0.22
C ASP A 437 5.59 -0.06 -1.02
N PRO A 438 4.31 0.34 -0.89
CA PRO A 438 3.45 0.66 -2.02
C PRO A 438 3.88 1.93 -2.76
N ALA A 439 4.74 2.77 -2.18
CA ALA A 439 5.27 3.98 -2.79
C ALA A 439 6.39 3.69 -3.81
N PHE A 440 6.95 2.48 -3.82
CA PHE A 440 8.06 2.10 -4.69
C PHE A 440 7.71 0.92 -5.59
N THR A 441 8.33 0.90 -6.77
CA THR A 441 8.25 -0.27 -7.65
C THR A 441 8.95 -1.48 -7.02
N VAL A 442 8.50 -2.68 -7.37
CA VAL A 442 9.15 -3.96 -7.01
C VAL A 442 10.64 -3.91 -7.36
N GLY A 443 10.98 -3.44 -8.55
CA GLY A 443 12.36 -3.37 -9.01
C GLY A 443 13.25 -2.46 -8.16
N SER A 444 12.74 -1.30 -7.74
CA SER A 444 13.49 -0.44 -6.81
C SER A 444 13.71 -1.10 -5.45
N GLN A 445 12.74 -1.86 -4.95
CA GLN A 445 12.85 -2.56 -3.67
C GLN A 445 13.82 -3.75 -3.74
N LEU A 446 13.97 -4.41 -4.90
CA LEU A 446 14.99 -5.45 -5.12
C LEU A 446 16.39 -4.87 -5.34
N VAL A 447 16.50 -3.76 -6.08
CA VAL A 447 17.79 -3.16 -6.45
C VAL A 447 18.48 -2.48 -5.26
N THR A 448 17.71 -1.80 -4.41
CA THR A 448 18.26 -0.97 -3.32
C THR A 448 19.09 -1.78 -2.30
N PRO A 449 18.62 -2.94 -1.79
CA PRO A 449 19.41 -3.77 -0.89
C PRO A 449 20.72 -4.24 -1.53
N MET A 450 20.69 -4.70 -2.78
CA MET A 450 21.90 -5.15 -3.49
C MET A 450 22.92 -4.02 -3.67
N MET A 451 22.46 -2.81 -4.01
CA MET A 451 23.35 -1.65 -4.10
C MET A 451 23.96 -1.32 -2.74
N ARG A 452 23.18 -1.38 -1.66
CA ARG A 452 23.64 -0.94 -0.35
C ARG A 452 24.49 -1.97 0.39
N VAL A 453 24.14 -3.24 0.28
CA VAL A 453 24.78 -4.35 0.99
C VAL A 453 25.96 -4.92 0.21
N LEU A 454 25.82 -5.09 -1.10
CA LEU A 454 26.87 -5.66 -1.95
C LEU A 454 27.77 -4.59 -2.60
N GLY A 455 27.40 -3.31 -2.52
CA GLY A 455 28.12 -2.23 -3.23
C GLY A 455 27.99 -2.33 -4.76
N SER A 456 27.01 -3.09 -5.26
CA SER A 456 26.81 -3.30 -6.69
C SER A 456 26.35 -2.01 -7.38
N SER A 457 26.76 -1.82 -8.64
CA SER A 457 26.23 -0.73 -9.46
C SER A 457 24.73 -0.93 -9.70
N LYS A 458 23.99 0.17 -9.94
CA LYS A 458 22.56 0.11 -10.26
C LYS A 458 22.28 -0.78 -11.49
N TYR A 459 23.19 -0.78 -12.47
CA TYR A 459 23.07 -1.59 -13.68
C TYR A 459 23.18 -3.10 -13.36
N GLU A 460 24.21 -3.50 -12.61
CA GLU A 460 24.40 -4.90 -12.21
C GLU A 460 23.28 -5.38 -11.30
N ALA A 461 22.87 -4.56 -10.34
CA ALA A 461 21.75 -4.87 -9.45
C ALA A 461 20.43 -5.02 -10.23
N ARG A 462 20.16 -4.19 -11.26
CA ARG A 462 18.98 -4.35 -12.13
C ARG A 462 19.05 -5.67 -12.90
N LYS A 463 20.18 -5.99 -13.52
CA LYS A 463 20.38 -7.23 -14.28
C LYS A 463 20.16 -8.46 -13.40
N ARG A 464 20.71 -8.43 -12.19
CA ARG A 464 20.53 -9.47 -11.18
C ARG A 464 19.08 -9.58 -10.71
N ALA A 465 18.42 -8.47 -10.40
CA ALA A 465 17.00 -8.47 -10.02
C ALA A 465 16.10 -9.10 -11.09
N LEU A 466 16.30 -8.76 -12.37
CA LEU A 466 15.53 -9.35 -13.47
C LEU A 466 15.77 -10.85 -13.62
N LYS A 467 17.02 -11.29 -13.45
CA LYS A 467 17.36 -12.71 -13.44
C LYS A 467 16.68 -13.43 -12.27
N LEU A 468 16.75 -12.87 -11.06
CA LEU A 468 16.10 -13.44 -9.88
C LEU A 468 14.58 -13.54 -10.04
N LEU A 469 13.94 -12.50 -10.59
CA LEU A 469 12.52 -12.54 -10.90
C LEU A 469 12.19 -13.68 -11.88
N SER A 470 13.04 -13.91 -12.88
CA SER A 470 12.90 -15.06 -13.79
C SER A 470 13.11 -16.39 -13.08
N ASP A 471 14.13 -16.49 -12.21
CA ASP A 471 14.48 -17.71 -11.48
C ASP A 471 13.35 -18.11 -10.52
N VAL A 472 12.65 -17.16 -9.91
CA VAL A 472 11.46 -17.41 -9.09
C VAL A 472 10.16 -17.59 -9.91
N GLY A 473 10.27 -17.76 -11.23
CA GLY A 473 9.15 -18.11 -12.12
C GLY A 473 8.18 -16.96 -12.46
N ILE A 474 8.60 -15.71 -12.35
CA ILE A 474 7.81 -14.58 -12.87
C ILE A 474 7.86 -14.60 -14.40
N ALA A 475 6.72 -14.86 -15.05
CA ALA A 475 6.62 -14.99 -16.50
C ALA A 475 7.05 -13.74 -17.29
N ASN A 476 6.91 -12.54 -16.71
CA ASN A 476 7.36 -11.29 -17.33
C ASN A 476 8.15 -10.44 -16.31
N PRO A 477 9.45 -10.72 -16.12
CA PRO A 477 10.28 -10.04 -15.13
C PRO A 477 10.35 -8.53 -15.35
N GLU A 478 10.50 -8.07 -16.59
CA GLU A 478 10.54 -6.64 -16.97
C GLU A 478 9.26 -5.91 -16.53
N ARG A 479 8.08 -6.49 -16.78
CA ARG A 479 6.81 -5.89 -16.36
C ARG A 479 6.73 -5.83 -14.84
N THR A 480 7.00 -6.93 -14.14
CA THR A 480 6.90 -7.02 -12.67
C THR A 480 7.91 -6.11 -11.98
N PHE A 481 9.13 -6.03 -12.50
CA PHE A 481 10.17 -5.11 -12.00
C PHE A 481 9.68 -3.66 -12.01
N ASN A 482 8.95 -3.26 -13.05
CA ASN A 482 8.42 -1.91 -13.16
C ASN A 482 7.06 -1.72 -12.44
N ALA A 483 6.49 -2.77 -11.83
CA ALA A 483 5.18 -2.73 -11.20
C ALA A 483 5.27 -2.27 -9.75
N TYR A 484 4.19 -1.68 -9.24
CA TYR A 484 4.01 -1.44 -7.80
C TYR A 484 3.40 -2.67 -7.12
N PRO A 485 3.53 -2.82 -5.78
CA PRO A 485 2.99 -3.98 -5.06
C PRO A 485 1.51 -4.24 -5.31
N HIS A 486 0.68 -3.19 -5.36
CA HIS A 486 -0.76 -3.29 -5.65
C HIS A 486 -1.09 -3.68 -7.10
N GLU A 487 -0.09 -3.80 -7.99
CA GLU A 487 -0.27 -4.19 -9.39
C GLU A 487 0.08 -5.67 -9.66
N VAL A 488 0.49 -6.43 -8.64
CA VAL A 488 0.85 -7.85 -8.74
C VAL A 488 -0.07 -8.71 -7.87
N SER A 489 -0.22 -10.01 -8.21
CA SER A 489 -1.00 -10.94 -7.38
C SER A 489 -0.25 -11.29 -6.10
N GLY A 490 -0.96 -11.80 -5.07
CA GLY A 490 -0.33 -12.25 -3.82
C GLY A 490 0.79 -13.28 -4.04
N GLY A 491 0.56 -14.28 -4.90
CA GLY A 491 1.59 -15.25 -5.26
C GLY A 491 2.80 -14.65 -5.99
N MET A 492 2.58 -13.64 -6.85
CA MET A 492 3.68 -12.89 -7.46
C MET A 492 4.45 -12.07 -6.42
N ALA A 493 3.74 -11.42 -5.49
CA ALA A 493 4.36 -10.66 -4.40
C ALA A 493 5.19 -11.57 -3.48
N GLN A 494 4.72 -12.79 -3.19
CA GLN A 494 5.50 -13.77 -2.43
C GLN A 494 6.78 -14.17 -3.17
N ARG A 495 6.68 -14.50 -4.46
CA ARG A 495 7.86 -14.79 -5.31
C ARG A 495 8.84 -13.62 -5.34
N VAL A 496 8.34 -12.38 -5.39
CA VAL A 496 9.16 -11.17 -5.30
C VAL A 496 9.89 -11.08 -3.96
N LEU A 497 9.23 -11.36 -2.83
CA LEU A 497 9.87 -11.37 -1.52
C LEU A 497 10.93 -12.46 -1.39
N ILE A 498 10.66 -13.66 -1.93
CA ILE A 498 11.64 -14.74 -2.00
C ILE A 498 12.86 -14.29 -2.81
N ALA A 499 12.64 -13.69 -3.99
CA ALA A 499 13.71 -13.11 -4.82
C ALA A 499 14.50 -12.03 -4.06
N GLY A 500 13.83 -11.20 -3.26
CA GLY A 500 14.44 -10.20 -2.39
C GLY A 500 15.31 -10.83 -1.30
N ALA A 501 14.80 -11.86 -0.62
CA ALA A 501 15.51 -12.56 0.44
C ALA A 501 16.80 -13.23 -0.07
N ILE A 502 16.80 -13.81 -1.27
CA ILE A 502 17.99 -14.43 -1.85
C ILE A 502 18.90 -13.45 -2.61
N SER A 503 18.46 -12.19 -2.81
CA SER A 503 19.11 -11.26 -3.74
C SER A 503 20.57 -10.97 -3.39
N CYS A 504 20.90 -11.02 -2.10
CA CYS A 504 22.23 -10.78 -1.57
C CYS A 504 23.04 -12.06 -1.25
N GLU A 505 22.61 -13.25 -1.71
CA GLU A 505 23.28 -14.54 -1.42
C GLU A 505 23.50 -14.78 0.09
N PRO A 506 22.41 -14.84 0.89
CA PRO A 506 22.55 -15.10 2.32
C PRO A 506 23.05 -16.52 2.59
N ASP A 507 23.66 -16.74 3.76
CA ASP A 507 23.98 -18.09 4.26
C ASP A 507 22.75 -18.75 4.91
N LEU A 508 21.86 -17.94 5.51
CA LEU A 508 20.66 -18.37 6.23
C LEU A 508 19.43 -17.62 5.72
N ILE A 509 18.35 -18.37 5.48
CA ILE A 509 17.02 -17.84 5.22
C ILE A 509 16.10 -18.23 6.38
N ILE A 510 15.45 -17.26 6.99
CA ILE A 510 14.36 -17.50 7.93
C ILE A 510 13.05 -17.17 7.22
N ALA A 511 12.21 -18.18 7.02
CA ALA A 511 10.92 -18.05 6.38
C ALA A 511 9.81 -18.24 7.42
N ASP A 512 9.09 -17.16 7.72
CA ASP A 512 7.98 -17.20 8.68
C ASP A 512 6.67 -17.33 7.93
N GLU A 513 6.07 -18.52 8.00
CA GLU A 513 4.81 -18.85 7.34
C GLU A 513 4.75 -18.43 5.84
N PRO A 514 5.74 -18.82 5.02
CA PRO A 514 5.92 -18.29 3.66
C PRO A 514 4.84 -18.71 2.66
N THR A 515 3.88 -19.53 3.08
CA THR A 515 2.79 -20.05 2.24
C THR A 515 1.40 -19.67 2.78
N THR A 516 1.35 -18.91 3.87
CA THR A 516 0.08 -18.44 4.43
C THR A 516 -0.62 -17.50 3.44
N ALA A 517 -1.95 -17.61 3.37
CA ALA A 517 -2.82 -16.85 2.44
C ALA A 517 -2.59 -17.10 0.93
N LEU A 518 -1.94 -18.20 0.55
CA LEU A 518 -1.82 -18.65 -0.84
C LEU A 518 -2.73 -19.87 -1.11
N ASP A 519 -3.16 -20.03 -2.36
CA ASP A 519 -3.85 -21.26 -2.77
C ASP A 519 -2.90 -22.45 -2.77
N VAL A 520 -3.45 -23.67 -2.61
CA VAL A 520 -2.68 -24.90 -2.46
C VAL A 520 -1.71 -25.16 -3.63
N THR A 521 -2.06 -24.71 -4.84
CA THR A 521 -1.19 -24.91 -6.01
C THR A 521 0.01 -23.96 -5.96
N VAL A 522 -0.24 -22.67 -5.70
CA VAL A 522 0.83 -21.68 -5.55
C VAL A 522 1.72 -21.97 -4.35
N GLN A 523 1.15 -22.48 -3.25
CA GLN A 523 1.91 -22.94 -2.09
C GLN A 523 2.94 -24.00 -2.48
N ALA A 524 2.53 -25.05 -3.21
CA ALA A 524 3.46 -26.10 -3.66
C ALA A 524 4.59 -25.52 -4.53
N GLU A 525 4.26 -24.64 -5.48
CA GLU A 525 5.25 -23.97 -6.33
C GLU A 525 6.25 -23.13 -5.52
N VAL A 526 5.79 -22.46 -4.46
CA VAL A 526 6.65 -21.67 -3.56
C VAL A 526 7.58 -22.56 -2.75
N LEU A 527 7.10 -23.69 -2.22
CA LEU A 527 7.93 -24.63 -1.46
C LEU A 527 8.98 -25.31 -2.35
N ASP A 528 8.60 -25.70 -3.58
CA ASP A 528 9.54 -26.21 -4.58
C ASP A 528 10.64 -25.20 -4.91
N LEU A 529 10.26 -23.93 -5.07
CA LEU A 529 11.21 -22.85 -5.30
C LEU A 529 12.21 -22.72 -4.13
N ILE A 530 11.74 -22.72 -2.88
CA ILE A 530 12.62 -22.65 -1.70
C ILE A 530 13.56 -23.85 -1.67
N ARG A 531 13.05 -25.07 -1.95
CA ARG A 531 13.84 -26.30 -2.01
C ARG A 531 14.94 -26.25 -3.07
N ASP A 532 14.60 -25.79 -4.26
CA ASP A 532 15.54 -25.68 -5.37
C ASP A 532 16.62 -24.62 -5.11
N LEU A 533 16.23 -23.49 -4.53
CA LEU A 533 17.17 -22.44 -4.13
C LEU A 533 18.10 -22.92 -3.02
N GLN A 534 17.56 -23.62 -2.03
CA GLN A 534 18.31 -24.20 -0.92
C GLN A 534 19.40 -25.15 -1.44
N ARG A 535 19.04 -26.09 -2.33
CA ARG A 535 19.98 -27.05 -2.92
C ARG A 535 21.04 -26.40 -3.80
N ARG A 536 20.65 -25.39 -4.58
CA ARG A 536 21.55 -24.71 -5.51
C ARG A 536 22.55 -23.79 -4.81
N LEU A 537 22.13 -23.14 -3.73
CA LEU A 537 22.93 -22.14 -3.02
C LEU A 537 23.59 -22.68 -1.74
N ASN A 538 23.25 -23.91 -1.33
CA ASN A 538 23.74 -24.54 -0.10
C ASN A 538 23.48 -23.68 1.16
N VAL A 539 22.30 -23.06 1.21
CA VAL A 539 21.90 -22.16 2.30
C VAL A 539 21.17 -22.93 3.40
N GLY A 540 21.35 -22.53 4.65
CA GLY A 540 20.52 -23.01 5.75
C GLY A 540 19.13 -22.36 5.68
N VAL A 541 18.08 -23.12 5.99
CA VAL A 541 16.70 -22.60 6.00
C VAL A 541 16.05 -22.92 7.35
N ILE A 542 15.54 -21.89 8.02
CA ILE A 542 14.62 -22.05 9.15
C ILE A 542 13.22 -21.76 8.63
N LEU A 543 12.37 -22.79 8.63
CA LEU A 543 10.97 -22.68 8.23
C LEU A 543 10.08 -22.66 9.47
N VAL A 544 9.53 -21.49 9.80
CA VAL A 544 8.52 -21.38 10.85
C VAL A 544 7.16 -21.62 10.22
N THR A 545 6.42 -22.61 10.73
CA THR A 545 5.08 -22.93 10.21
C THR A 545 4.23 -23.62 11.27
N HIS A 546 2.92 -23.63 11.08
CA HIS A 546 2.00 -24.44 11.86
C HIS A 546 1.53 -25.69 11.10
N ASN A 547 2.00 -25.94 9.88
CA ASN A 547 1.50 -27.02 9.02
C ASN A 547 2.53 -28.16 8.88
N PHE A 548 2.24 -29.33 9.44
CA PHE A 548 3.11 -30.51 9.33
C PHE A 548 3.22 -31.08 7.91
N GLY A 549 2.23 -30.86 7.04
CA GLY A 549 2.33 -31.25 5.63
C GLY A 549 3.44 -30.50 4.89
N VAL A 550 3.64 -29.22 5.21
CA VAL A 550 4.75 -28.42 4.67
C VAL A 550 6.09 -28.92 5.20
N VAL A 551 6.15 -29.23 6.50
CA VAL A 551 7.35 -29.75 7.16
C VAL A 551 7.74 -31.10 6.56
N ALA A 552 6.75 -31.98 6.31
CA ALA A 552 6.95 -33.29 5.71
C ALA A 552 7.55 -33.24 4.29
N ASP A 553 7.24 -32.19 3.53
CA ASP A 553 7.68 -32.05 2.14
C ASP A 553 9.05 -31.35 1.99
N LEU A 554 9.36 -30.42 2.90
CA LEU A 554 10.53 -29.54 2.76
C LEU A 554 11.64 -29.73 3.80
N CYS A 555 11.31 -30.08 5.05
CA CYS A 555 12.28 -30.05 6.15
C CYS A 555 13.07 -31.36 6.31
N ASP A 556 14.33 -31.25 6.72
CA ASP A 556 15.18 -32.39 7.10
C ASP A 556 14.95 -32.77 8.57
N ARG A 557 14.91 -31.75 9.43
CA ARG A 557 14.64 -31.84 10.87
C ARG A 557 13.50 -30.92 11.30
N VAL A 558 12.87 -31.25 12.42
CA VAL A 558 11.80 -30.43 13.01
C VAL A 558 12.00 -30.27 14.51
N VAL A 559 11.73 -29.05 14.97
CA VAL A 559 11.61 -28.64 16.37
C VAL A 559 10.14 -28.35 16.63
N VAL A 560 9.54 -29.09 17.56
CA VAL A 560 8.16 -28.88 18.02
C VAL A 560 8.18 -28.01 19.27
N MET A 561 7.43 -26.91 19.24
CA MET A 561 7.34 -25.95 20.32
C MET A 561 5.93 -25.89 20.91
N GLN A 562 5.85 -25.90 22.25
CA GLN A 562 4.62 -25.68 23.01
C GLN A 562 4.89 -24.72 24.18
N ASN A 563 4.02 -23.73 24.38
CA ASN A 563 4.09 -22.81 25.53
C ASN A 563 5.48 -22.17 25.73
N GLY A 564 6.18 -21.83 24.64
CA GLY A 564 7.50 -21.21 24.69
C GLY A 564 8.66 -22.17 24.88
N ARG A 565 8.41 -23.48 24.95
CA ARG A 565 9.44 -24.52 25.14
C ARG A 565 9.56 -25.41 23.92
N LEU A 566 10.77 -25.91 23.69
CA LEU A 566 11.00 -27.04 22.79
C LEU A 566 10.56 -28.31 23.51
N VAL A 567 9.62 -29.04 22.94
CA VAL A 567 9.07 -30.28 23.54
C VAL A 567 9.58 -31.54 22.85
N GLU A 568 9.87 -31.45 21.54
CA GLU A 568 10.40 -32.57 20.79
C GLU A 568 11.24 -32.08 19.61
N GLU A 569 12.32 -32.80 19.29
CA GLU A 569 13.21 -32.49 18.18
C GLU A 569 13.69 -33.79 17.54
N GLY A 570 13.76 -33.83 16.20
CA GLY A 570 14.33 -34.97 15.50
C GLY A 570 14.21 -34.89 13.99
N PRO A 571 14.68 -35.92 13.27
CA PRO A 571 14.44 -36.06 11.84
C PRO A 571 12.93 -36.05 11.55
N VAL A 572 12.51 -35.32 10.52
CA VAL A 572 11.08 -35.13 10.21
C VAL A 572 10.34 -36.46 10.07
N ARG A 573 10.96 -37.45 9.42
CA ARG A 573 10.34 -38.78 9.22
C ARG A 573 10.12 -39.54 10.52
N GLU A 574 10.95 -39.34 11.52
CA GLU A 574 10.81 -39.99 12.83
C GLU A 574 9.68 -39.33 13.61
N ILE A 575 9.70 -37.99 13.72
CA ILE A 575 8.68 -37.20 14.41
C ILE A 575 7.28 -37.43 13.82
N LEU A 576 7.16 -37.53 12.49
CA LEU A 576 5.86 -37.77 11.82
C LEU A 576 5.34 -39.20 11.98
N ARG A 577 6.22 -40.19 12.18
CA ARG A 577 5.83 -41.62 12.21
C ARG A 577 5.73 -42.20 13.60
N ASP A 578 6.62 -41.81 14.49
CA ASP A 578 6.73 -42.32 15.86
C ASP A 578 7.01 -41.16 16.84
N PRO A 579 6.10 -40.17 16.93
CA PRO A 579 6.23 -39.06 17.88
C PRO A 579 6.26 -39.59 19.32
N LYS A 580 7.22 -39.12 20.11
CA LYS A 580 7.38 -39.50 21.52
C LYS A 580 6.60 -38.59 22.46
N ASP A 581 6.52 -37.30 22.16
CA ASP A 581 5.83 -36.34 23.01
C ASP A 581 4.30 -36.39 22.82
N ILE A 582 3.57 -36.21 23.93
CA ILE A 582 2.11 -36.27 23.95
C ILE A 582 1.52 -35.09 23.16
N TYR A 583 2.12 -33.91 23.24
CA TYR A 583 1.69 -32.75 22.47
C TYR A 583 1.89 -32.99 20.97
N THR A 584 3.05 -33.50 20.55
CA THR A 584 3.31 -33.80 19.14
C THR A 584 2.29 -34.80 18.59
N ARG A 585 1.97 -35.86 19.35
CA ARG A 585 0.89 -36.81 18.99
C ARG A 585 -0.46 -36.13 18.82
N THR A 586 -0.81 -35.27 19.77
CA THR A 586 -2.09 -34.53 19.75
C THR A 586 -2.16 -33.59 18.56
N LEU A 587 -1.07 -32.88 18.26
CA LEU A 587 -0.97 -31.94 17.16
C LEU A 587 -1.01 -32.63 15.78
N LEU A 588 -0.40 -33.82 15.66
CA LEU A 588 -0.50 -34.62 14.43
C LEU A 588 -1.91 -35.21 14.25
N ALA A 589 -2.54 -35.68 15.34
CA ALA A 589 -3.89 -36.22 15.31
C ALA A 589 -4.93 -35.16 14.92
N SER A 590 -4.75 -33.90 15.35
CA SER A 590 -5.65 -32.80 15.02
C SER A 590 -5.51 -32.29 13.59
N MET A 591 -4.40 -32.56 12.90
CA MET A 591 -4.18 -32.16 11.50
C MET A 591 -4.70 -33.18 10.48
N LEU A 592 -4.96 -34.43 10.89
CA LEU A 592 -5.44 -35.48 10.01
C LEU A 592 -6.97 -35.44 9.87
N GLU A 593 -7.50 -34.42 9.18
CA GLU A 593 -8.85 -34.50 8.65
C GLU A 593 -8.87 -35.47 7.44
N GLY A 594 -9.08 -36.75 7.70
CA GLY A 594 -9.60 -37.71 6.72
C GLY A 594 -8.60 -38.44 5.80
N LYS A 595 -7.31 -38.52 6.14
CA LYS A 595 -6.37 -39.42 5.44
C LYS A 595 -5.70 -40.38 6.43
N GLU A 596 -5.66 -41.66 6.08
CA GLU A 596 -4.90 -42.64 6.86
C GLU A 596 -3.40 -42.24 6.85
N PRO A 597 -2.72 -42.26 8.00
CA PRO A 597 -1.28 -42.05 8.07
C PRO A 597 -0.57 -43.08 7.18
N MET A 598 0.50 -42.67 6.48
CA MET A 598 1.21 -43.49 5.49
C MET A 598 1.43 -44.93 5.99
N SER A 599 0.69 -45.88 5.42
CA SER A 599 0.88 -47.31 5.70
C SER A 599 2.20 -47.79 5.11
N MET A 600 2.88 -48.72 5.80
CA MET A 600 4.12 -49.31 5.31
C MET A 600 3.87 -50.04 3.98
N LEU A 601 4.61 -49.69 2.93
CA LEU A 601 4.56 -50.40 1.64
C LEU A 601 5.29 -51.76 1.63
N VAL A 602 5.78 -52.26 2.76
CA VAL A 602 6.24 -53.66 2.88
C VAL A 602 5.94 -54.16 4.28
N SER A 603 5.01 -55.10 4.41
CA SER A 603 4.89 -55.91 5.62
C SER A 603 6.06 -56.89 5.64
N ALA A 604 6.86 -56.84 6.71
CA ALA A 604 7.82 -57.90 7.00
C ALA A 604 7.05 -59.20 7.29
N THR A 605 6.88 -60.03 6.27
CA THR A 605 6.33 -61.38 6.43
C THR A 605 7.45 -62.28 6.93
N SER A 606 7.56 -62.38 8.26
CA SER A 606 8.16 -63.53 8.93
C SER A 606 7.04 -64.41 9.47
N GLN A 607 7.11 -65.72 9.21
CA GLN A 607 6.25 -66.85 9.60
C GLN A 607 5.53 -67.44 8.38
N GLY A 608 5.64 -68.71 8.03
CA GLY A 608 6.35 -69.85 8.61
C GLY A 608 5.97 -71.06 7.76
N ALA A 609 6.95 -71.85 7.32
CA ALA A 609 6.72 -73.10 6.62
C ALA A 609 6.31 -74.18 7.64
N ALA A 610 5.10 -74.72 7.49
CA ALA A 610 4.74 -76.04 8.01
C ALA A 610 3.55 -76.59 7.20
N SER A 611 3.72 -77.86 6.80
CA SER A 611 2.89 -78.77 5.98
C SER A 611 2.77 -78.46 4.49
#